data_AF-A0A0V1NQT6-F1
#
_entry.id   AF-A0A0V1NQT6-F1
#
_cell.length_a   1.000
_cell.length_b   1.000
_cell.length_c   1.000
_cell.angle_alpha   90.00
_cell.angle_beta   90.00
_cell.angle_gamma   90.00
#
_symmetry.space_group_name_H-M   'P 1'
#
loop_
_entity.id
_entity.type
_entity.pdbx_description
1 polymer ?
#
loop_
_entity_poly.entity_id
_entity_poly.type
_entity_poly.pdbx_seq_one_letter_code
_entity_poly.pdbx_strand_id
1 'polypeptide(L)'
;MVKPDGTIPPSEFVIKVMLVNWVVNADFYLLASYSLPVYMNYNINLQWNEHRAVSTDNFMKVLIFRYFISSNNSYIAMALN
;
A
#
# COMPACT_ATOMS: atom_id res chain seq x y z
N MET A 1 4.67 47.83 -4.28
CA MET A 1 4.95 48.60 -3.04
C MET A 1 3.61 48.99 -2.45
N VAL A 2 3.35 48.66 -1.19
CA VAL A 2 2.10 49.04 -0.51
C VAL A 2 2.07 50.57 -0.42
N LYS A 3 0.95 51.18 -0.81
CA LYS A 3 0.80 52.63 -0.71
C LYS A 3 0.80 53.06 0.76
N PRO A 4 1.15 54.32 1.08
CA PRO A 4 1.21 54.81 2.47
C PRO A 4 -0.13 54.71 3.23
N ASP A 5 -1.23 54.59 2.50
CA ASP A 5 -2.60 54.36 3.02
C ASP A 5 -2.92 52.88 3.30
N GLY A 6 -1.93 51.99 3.14
CA GLY A 6 -2.09 50.54 3.33
C GLY A 6 -2.77 49.83 2.16
N THR A 7 -3.16 50.54 1.10
CA THR A 7 -3.86 49.92 -0.03
C THR A 7 -2.89 49.23 -0.98
N ILE A 8 -3.30 48.03 -1.42
CA ILE A 8 -2.57 47.24 -2.42
C ILE A 8 -3.21 47.52 -3.78
N PRO A 9 -2.43 47.87 -4.82
CA PRO A 9 -2.94 48.01 -6.17
C PRO A 9 -3.62 46.71 -6.64
N PRO A 10 -4.75 46.77 -7.37
CA PRO A 10 -5.47 45.59 -7.82
C PRO A 10 -4.60 44.59 -8.61
N SER A 11 -3.68 45.09 -9.44
CA SER A 11 -2.74 44.26 -10.19
C SER A 11 -1.75 43.52 -9.28
N GLU A 12 -1.23 44.18 -8.25
CA GLU A 12 -0.33 43.56 -7.26
C GLU A 12 -1.06 42.52 -6.40
N PHE A 13 -2.33 42.78 -6.07
CA PHE A 13 -3.17 41.84 -5.34
C PHE A 13 -3.40 40.56 -6.13
N VAL A 14 -3.76 40.67 -7.42
CA VAL A 14 -3.98 39.51 -8.30
C VAL A 14 -2.71 38.67 -8.42
N ILE A 15 -1.55 39.31 -8.63
CA ILE A 15 -0.26 38.61 -8.73
C ILE A 15 0.06 37.87 -7.43
N LYS A 16 -0.17 38.49 -6.26
CA LYS A 16 0.03 37.83 -4.97
C LYS A 16 -0.87 36.62 -4.78
N VAL A 17 -2.15 36.72 -5.14
CA VAL A 17 -3.09 35.60 -5.05
C VAL A 17 -2.67 34.46 -5.99
N MET A 18 -2.25 34.78 -7.22
CA MET A 18 -1.74 33.78 -8.16
C MET A 18 -0.48 33.07 -7.62
N LEU A 19 0.45 33.81 -7.02
CA LEU A 19 1.65 33.26 -6.39
C LEU A 19 1.32 32.35 -5.21
N VAL A 20 0.45 32.78 -4.30
CA VAL A 20 0.02 31.96 -3.16
C VAL A 20 -0.66 30.68 -3.65
N ASN A 21 -1.56 30.80 -4.64
CA ASN A 21 -2.24 29.64 -5.20
C ASN A 21 -1.27 28.68 -5.89
N TRP A 22 -0.26 29.21 -6.59
CA TRP A 22 0.78 28.37 -7.21
C TRP A 22 1.62 27.64 -6.16
N VAL A 23 2.11 28.33 -5.13
CA VAL A 23 2.92 27.70 -4.06
C VAL A 23 2.12 26.63 -3.33
N VAL A 24 0.89 26.92 -2.90
CA VAL A 24 0.04 25.95 -2.21
C VAL A 24 -0.25 24.74 -3.08
N ASN A 25 -0.49 24.94 -4.38
CA ASN A 25 -0.75 23.85 -5.30
C ASN A 25 0.52 23.01 -5.55
N ALA A 26 1.68 23.64 -5.67
CA ALA A 26 2.97 22.95 -5.81
C ALA A 26 3.27 22.08 -4.59
N ASP A 27 3.08 22.60 -3.37
CA ASP A 27 3.29 21.86 -2.12
C ASP A 27 2.31 20.67 -2.00
N PHE A 28 1.06 20.85 -2.43
CA PHE A 28 0.07 19.78 -2.46
C PHE A 28 0.47 18.65 -3.43
N TYR A 29 0.91 18.99 -4.64
CA TYR A 29 1.42 18.00 -5.61
C TYR A 29 2.66 17.29 -5.10
N LEU A 30 3.56 18.02 -4.43
CA LEU A 30 4.73 17.43 -3.80
C LEU A 30 4.30 16.40 -2.75
N LEU A 31 3.44 16.78 -1.82
CA LEU A 31 2.94 15.89 -0.77
C LEU A 31 2.24 14.65 -1.34
N ALA A 32 1.40 14.82 -2.35
CA ALA A 32 0.72 13.72 -3.03
C ALA A 32 1.73 12.78 -3.73
N SER A 33 2.74 13.33 -4.40
CA SER A 33 3.76 12.54 -5.10
C SER A 33 4.65 11.72 -4.16
N TYR A 34 4.93 12.22 -2.95
CA TYR A 34 5.65 11.44 -1.93
C TYR A 34 4.76 10.42 -1.22
N SER A 35 3.47 10.70 -1.08
CA SER A 35 2.53 9.82 -0.34
C SER A 35 2.02 8.64 -1.18
N LEU A 36 1.77 8.85 -2.48
CA LEU A 36 1.23 7.81 -3.37
C LEU A 36 2.10 6.55 -3.42
N PRO A 37 3.43 6.65 -3.66
CA PRO A 37 4.30 5.48 -3.74
C PRO A 37 4.35 4.70 -2.41
N VAL A 38 4.33 5.41 -1.28
CA VAL A 38 4.33 4.79 0.06
C VAL A 38 3.05 3.99 0.28
N TYR A 39 1.89 4.58 -0.05
CA TYR A 39 0.60 3.91 0.05
C TYR A 39 0.51 2.68 -0.87
N MET A 40 0.94 2.81 -2.12
CA MET A 40 0.98 1.71 -3.09
C MET A 40 1.87 0.56 -2.60
N ASN A 41 3.06 0.88 -2.07
CA ASN A 41 4.01 -0.12 -1.57
C ASN A 41 3.45 -0.87 -0.35
N TYR A 42 2.82 -0.16 0.58
CA TYR A 42 2.14 -0.79 1.71
C TYR A 42 1.07 -1.80 1.25
N ASN A 43 0.21 -1.40 0.32
CA ASN A 43 -0.87 -2.26 -0.17
C ASN A 43 -0.36 -3.51 -0.91
N ILE A 44 0.69 -3.37 -1.74
CA ILE A 44 1.33 -4.49 -2.43
C ILE A 44 1.94 -5.47 -1.40
N ASN A 45 2.64 -4.97 -0.39
CA ASN A 45 3.24 -5.82 0.64
C ASN A 45 2.18 -6.57 1.44
N LEU A 46 1.05 -5.92 1.77
CA LEU A 46 -0.06 -6.56 2.46
C LEU A 46 -0.64 -7.70 1.61
N GLN A 47 -0.98 -7.43 0.35
CA GLN A 47 -1.51 -8.44 -0.57
C GLN A 47 -0.55 -9.61 -0.78
N TRP A 48 0.75 -9.32 -0.90
CA TRP A 48 1.78 -10.35 -1.03
C TRP A 48 1.87 -11.23 0.22
N ASN A 49 1.81 -10.64 1.41
CA ASN A 49 1.85 -11.38 2.67
C ASN A 49 0.61 -12.26 2.86
N GLU A 50 -0.58 -11.75 2.54
CA GLU A 50 -1.82 -12.53 2.57
C GLU A 50 -1.75 -13.72 1.63
N HIS A 51 -1.28 -13.52 0.40
CA HIS A 51 -1.12 -14.60 -0.58
C HIS A 51 -0.12 -15.66 -0.10
N ARG A 52 0.99 -15.24 0.53
CA ARG A 52 1.97 -16.17 1.11
C ARG A 52 1.40 -16.99 2.26
N ALA A 53 0.60 -16.38 3.12
CA ALA A 53 -0.05 -17.08 4.22
C ALA A 53 -0.99 -18.18 3.68
N VAL A 54 -1.88 -17.83 2.74
CA VAL A 54 -2.80 -18.79 2.11
C VAL A 54 -2.07 -19.91 1.38
N SER A 55 -1.01 -19.59 0.64
CA SER A 55 -0.20 -20.58 -0.06
C SER A 55 0.46 -21.57 0.90
N THR A 56 0.99 -21.07 2.02
CA THR A 56 1.62 -21.89 3.06
C THR A 56 0.60 -22.82 3.72
N ASP A 57 -0.58 -22.30 4.06
CA ASP A 57 -1.66 -23.10 4.65
C ASP A 57 -2.12 -24.23 3.73
N ASN A 58 -2.28 -23.94 2.44
CA ASN A 58 -2.67 -24.93 1.45
C ASN A 58 -1.59 -26.00 1.27
N PHE A 59 -0.31 -25.61 1.23
CA PHE A 59 0.80 -26.54 1.16
C PHE A 59 0.85 -27.47 2.38
N MET A 60 0.70 -26.93 3.58
CA MET A 60 0.67 -27.71 4.82
C MET A 60 -0.51 -28.69 4.87
N LYS A 61 -1.70 -28.28 4.42
CA LYS A 61 -2.86 -29.17 4.32
C LYS A 61 -2.60 -30.36 3.40
N VAL A 62 -1.98 -30.13 2.23
CA VAL A 62 -1.63 -31.21 1.29
C VAL A 62 -0.61 -32.17 1.90
N LEU A 63 0.43 -31.64 2.57
CA LEU A 63 1.42 -32.48 3.24
C LEU A 63 0.80 -33.36 4.33
N ILE A 64 -0.02 -32.76 5.20
CA ILE A 64 -0.70 -33.49 6.29
C ILE A 64 -1.62 -34.57 5.71
N PHE A 65 -2.39 -34.24 4.67
CA PHE A 65 -3.28 -35.20 4.02
C PHE A 65 -2.50 -36.37 3.40
N ARG A 66 -1.39 -36.09 2.70
CA ARG A 66 -0.52 -37.13 2.12
C ARG A 66 0.10 -38.01 3.19
N TYR A 67 0.58 -37.43 4.28
CA TYR A 67 1.13 -38.16 5.41
C TYR A 67 0.08 -39.11 6.02
N PHE A 68 -1.14 -38.62 6.23
CA PHE A 68 -2.23 -39.42 6.78
C PHE A 68 -2.58 -40.63 5.89
N ILE A 69 -2.69 -40.44 4.57
CA ILE A 69 -2.94 -41.55 3.64
C ILE A 69 -1.80 -42.58 3.69
N SER A 70 -0.55 -42.10 3.61
CA SER A 70 0.62 -42.98 3.65
C SER A 70 0.65 -43.80 4.94
N SER A 71 0.42 -43.16 6.08
CA SER A 71 0.40 -43.82 7.38
C SER A 71 -0.69 -44.88 7.45
N ASN A 72 -1.91 -44.59 6.99
CA ASN A 72 -3.01 -45.56 7.01
C ASN A 72 -2.72 -46.77 6.11
N ASN A 73 -2.17 -46.55 4.92
CA ASN A 73 -1.79 -47.65 4.03
C ASN A 73 -0.72 -48.55 4.66
N SER A 74 0.25 -47.95 5.38
CA SER A 74 1.25 -48.72 6.14
C SER A 74 0.61 -49.53 7.27
N TYR A 75 -0.35 -48.96 8.02
CA TYR A 75 -1.08 -49.68 9.06
C TYR A 75 -1.89 -50.86 8.50
N ILE A 76 -2.60 -50.67 7.39
CA ILE A 76 -3.37 -51.75 6.74
C ILE A 76 -2.43 -52.86 6.24
N ALA A 77 -1.30 -52.50 5.64
CA ALA A 77 -0.31 -53.49 5.18
C ALA A 77 0.29 -54.32 6.32
N MET A 78 0.48 -53.73 7.51
CA MET A 78 0.91 -54.45 8.70
C MET A 78 -0.18 -55.37 9.28
N ALA A 79 -1.46 -54.99 9.17
CA ALA A 79 -2.58 -55.79 9.69
C ALA A 79 -2.97 -56.98 8.78
N LEU A 80 -2.54 -56.97 7.52
CA LEU A 80 -2.84 -58.00 6.52
C LEU A 80 -1.70 -59.02 6.30
N ASN A 81 -0.54 -58.84 6.95
CA ASN A 81 0.57 -59.79 7.01
C ASN A 81 0.51 -60.61 8.31
#